data_AF-A0A3B9VKQ6-F1
#
_entry.id   AF-A0A3B9VKQ6-F1
#
_cell.length_a   1.000
_cell.length_b   1.000
_cell.length_c   1.000
_cell.angle_alpha   90.00
_cell.angle_beta   90.00
_cell.angle_gamma   90.00
#
_symmetry.space_group_name_H-M   'P 1'
#
loop_
_entity.id
_entity.type
_entity.pdbx_description
1 polymer ?
#
loop_
_entity_poly.entity_id
_entity_poly.type
_entity_poly.pdbx_seq_one_letter_code
_entity_poly.pdbx_strand_id
1 'polypeptide(L)'
;DNSMVKSPIDWFVSAARALSITPSKFSNPNNIRNYLDLLGQRPFFPPNVGGWPADQAWLSTSSAQYRIQFATKLVKEADLSPIASLAPNARIDGLADWLGVVEWSSRTKMALNGAIRDPARLALLALCSPEYVVSA
;
A
#
# COMPACT_ATOMS: atom_id res chain seq x y z
N ASP A 1 -14.17 -1.96 -18.55
CA ASP A 1 -12.96 -2.38 -17.80
C ASP A 1 -11.82 -1.40 -18.03
N ASN A 2 -11.72 -0.37 -17.18
CA ASN A 2 -10.59 0.57 -17.16
C ASN A 2 -9.88 0.45 -15.82
N SER A 3 -9.28 -0.71 -15.53
CA SER A 3 -8.47 -0.87 -14.32
C SER A 3 -7.09 -0.24 -14.56
N MET A 4 -6.70 0.69 -13.70
CA MET A 4 -5.43 1.41 -13.78
C MET A 4 -4.53 1.02 -12.61
N VAL A 5 -3.30 0.62 -12.93
CA VAL A 5 -2.31 0.29 -11.89
C VAL A 5 -1.81 1.59 -11.28
N LYS A 6 -1.92 1.74 -9.95
CA LYS A 6 -1.35 2.90 -9.26
C LYS A 6 0.16 2.91 -9.48
N SER A 7 0.68 4.06 -9.89
CA SER A 7 2.13 4.25 -9.91
C SER A 7 2.72 4.07 -8.50
N PRO A 8 4.00 3.69 -8.36
CA PRO A 8 4.60 3.53 -7.03
C PRO A 8 4.44 4.75 -6.13
N ILE A 9 4.51 5.97 -6.68
CA ILE A 9 4.30 7.22 -5.95
C ILE A 9 2.83 7.34 -5.53
N ASP A 10 1.85 7.09 -6.41
CA ASP A 10 0.43 7.20 -6.05
C ASP A 10 0.03 6.21 -4.95
N TRP A 11 0.53 4.98 -5.06
CA TRP A 11 0.37 3.96 -4.02
C TRP A 11 0.99 4.43 -2.70
N PHE A 12 2.23 4.94 -2.73
CA PHE A 12 2.93 5.38 -1.53
C PHE A 12 2.26 6.59 -0.87
N VAL A 13 1.85 7.60 -1.64
CA VAL A 13 1.19 8.80 -1.12
C VAL A 13 -0.15 8.43 -0.48
N SER A 14 -0.91 7.54 -1.11
CA SER A 14 -2.17 7.02 -0.55
C SER A 14 -1.93 6.27 0.76
N ALA A 15 -0.92 5.40 0.80
CA ALA A 15 -0.56 4.64 1.99
C ALA A 15 -0.06 5.57 3.12
N ALA A 16 0.84 6.50 2.81
CA ALA A 16 1.39 7.44 3.77
C ALA A 16 0.28 8.32 4.38
N ARG A 17 -0.68 8.76 3.58
CA ARG A 17 -1.86 9.50 4.06
C ARG A 17 -2.68 8.66 5.04
N ALA A 18 -3.05 7.44 4.66
CA ALA A 18 -3.87 6.57 5.51
C ALA A 18 -3.18 6.23 6.84
N LEU A 19 -1.88 5.94 6.79
CA LEU A 19 -1.06 5.55 7.94
C LEU A 19 -0.57 6.73 8.78
N SER A 20 -0.95 7.97 8.44
CA SER A 20 -0.47 9.21 9.09
C SER A 20 1.06 9.37 9.07
N ILE A 21 1.72 8.86 8.03
CA ILE A 21 3.17 8.94 7.87
C ILE A 21 3.53 10.27 7.23
N THR A 22 4.36 11.05 7.92
CA THR A 22 5.04 12.21 7.35
C THR A 22 6.42 11.77 6.85
N PRO A 23 6.71 11.76 5.53
CA PRO A 23 7.96 11.19 4.99
C PRO A 23 9.25 11.78 5.58
N SER A 24 9.24 13.07 5.93
CA SER A 24 10.39 13.75 6.55
C SER A 24 10.61 13.39 8.02
N LYS A 25 9.61 12.81 8.69
CA LYS A 25 9.67 12.37 10.09
C LYS A 25 9.83 10.85 10.23
N PHE A 26 9.82 10.12 9.12
CA PHE A 26 10.03 8.68 9.11
C PHE A 26 11.41 8.35 9.69
N SER A 27 11.54 7.28 10.47
CA SER A 27 12.76 6.97 11.23
C SER A 27 14.01 6.90 10.35
N ASN A 28 13.84 6.45 9.09
CA ASN A 28 14.87 6.46 8.07
C ASN A 28 14.28 6.84 6.71
N PRO A 29 14.28 8.14 6.34
CA PRO A 29 13.70 8.61 5.09
C PRO A 29 14.38 8.07 3.83
N ASN A 30 15.63 7.56 3.94
CA ASN A 30 16.29 6.91 2.81
C ASN A 30 15.63 5.58 2.44
N ASN A 31 14.99 4.89 3.38
CA ASN A 31 14.22 3.69 3.06
C ASN A 31 13.07 3.99 2.08
N ILE A 32 12.36 5.11 2.27
CA ILE A 32 11.29 5.55 1.37
C ILE A 32 11.85 5.74 -0.05
N ARG A 33 12.97 6.46 -0.18
CA ARG A 33 13.61 6.69 -1.48
C ARG A 33 14.07 5.39 -2.13
N ASN A 34 14.70 4.50 -1.36
CA ASN A 34 15.21 3.23 -1.86
C ASN A 34 14.09 2.32 -2.35
N TYR A 35 12.98 2.20 -1.62
CA TYR A 35 11.86 1.37 -2.08
C TYR A 35 11.13 1.98 -3.27
N LEU A 36 10.99 3.29 -3.34
CA LEU A 36 10.45 3.95 -4.53
C LEU A 36 11.33 3.74 -5.76
N ASP A 37 12.66 3.73 -5.59
CA ASP A 37 13.62 3.40 -6.65
C ASP A 37 13.54 1.92 -7.06
N LEU A 38 13.43 0.99 -6.10
CA LEU A 38 13.22 -0.44 -6.36
C LEU A 38 11.89 -0.74 -7.06
N LEU A 39 10.85 0.03 -6.75
CA LEU A 39 9.58 0.01 -7.45
C LEU A 39 9.63 0.74 -8.80
N GLY A 40 10.76 1.38 -9.12
CA GLY A 40 11.09 2.02 -10.38
C GLY A 40 10.57 3.44 -10.57
N GLN A 41 10.07 4.09 -9.51
CA GLN A 41 9.59 5.48 -9.58
C GLN A 41 10.01 6.30 -8.35
N ARG A 42 11.20 6.91 -8.42
CA ARG A 42 11.66 7.89 -7.44
C ARG A 42 11.22 9.32 -7.83
N PRO A 43 10.58 10.09 -6.94
CA PRO A 43 10.18 11.48 -7.22
C PRO A 43 11.35 12.35 -7.71
N PHE A 44 11.10 13.16 -8.75
CA PHE A 44 12.07 14.06 -9.38
C PHE A 44 13.32 13.39 -9.97
N PHE A 45 13.26 12.08 -10.23
CA PHE A 45 14.36 11.31 -10.80
C PHE A 45 13.86 10.35 -11.91
N PRO A 46 13.43 10.89 -13.07
CA PRO A 46 12.98 10.04 -14.18
C PRO A 46 14.16 9.28 -14.80
N PRO A 47 13.95 8.06 -15.31
CA PRO A 47 15.03 7.24 -15.87
C PRO A 47 15.61 7.80 -17.19
N ASN A 48 14.82 8.58 -17.94
CA ASN A 48 15.23 9.25 -19.18
C ASN A 48 14.26 10.38 -19.54
N VAL A 49 14.47 11.04 -20.69
CA VAL A 49 13.64 12.16 -21.19
C VAL A 49 12.17 11.80 -21.45
N GLY A 50 11.84 10.52 -21.61
CA GLY A 50 10.48 10.02 -21.76
C GLY A 50 9.72 9.85 -20.43
N GLY A 51 10.36 10.11 -19.29
CA GLY A 51 9.73 9.97 -17.96
C GLY A 51 9.70 8.52 -17.46
N TRP A 52 8.71 8.19 -16.62
CA TRP A 52 8.54 6.87 -16.03
C TRP A 52 7.59 5.99 -16.87
N PRO A 53 7.75 4.65 -16.83
CA PRO A 53 6.82 3.74 -17.49
C PRO A 53 5.43 3.77 -16.81
N ALA A 54 4.42 3.22 -17.48
CA ALA A 54 3.04 3.20 -17.02
C ALA A 54 2.48 1.77 -16.86
N ASP A 55 1.38 1.66 -16.12
CA ASP A 55 0.53 0.46 -15.99
C ASP A 55 1.27 -0.83 -15.59
N GLN A 56 1.22 -1.86 -16.45
CA GLN A 56 1.72 -3.20 -16.15
C GLN A 56 3.23 -3.24 -15.90
N ALA A 57 3.98 -2.20 -16.27
CA ALA A 57 5.38 -2.07 -15.88
C ALA A 57 5.59 -2.11 -14.36
N TRP A 58 4.56 -1.76 -13.58
CA TRP A 58 4.56 -1.79 -12.11
C TRP A 58 4.04 -3.11 -11.50
N LEU A 59 3.64 -4.06 -12.35
CA LEU A 59 3.12 -5.38 -11.99
C LEU A 59 4.09 -6.49 -12.42
N SER A 60 5.13 -6.67 -11.63
CA SER A 60 6.04 -7.81 -11.73
C SER A 60 6.15 -8.53 -10.38
N THR A 61 6.70 -9.75 -10.39
CA THR A 61 6.99 -10.49 -9.15
C THR A 61 7.94 -9.72 -8.23
N SER A 62 8.95 -9.05 -8.79
CA SER A 62 9.89 -8.23 -8.02
C SER A 62 9.21 -7.01 -7.42
N SER A 63 8.41 -6.27 -8.20
CA SER A 63 7.63 -5.13 -7.71
C SER A 63 6.66 -5.54 -6.60
N ALA A 64 6.02 -6.71 -6.69
CA ALA A 64 5.17 -7.24 -5.64
C ALA A 64 5.96 -7.52 -4.34
N GLN A 65 7.13 -8.14 -4.43
CA GLN A 65 7.99 -8.38 -3.27
C GLN A 65 8.49 -7.07 -2.63
N TYR A 66 8.94 -6.11 -3.43
CA TYR A 66 9.38 -4.81 -2.91
C TYR A 66 8.23 -4.05 -2.26
N ARG A 67 7.01 -4.14 -2.79
CA ARG A 67 5.82 -3.54 -2.20
C ARG A 67 5.50 -4.14 -0.83
N ILE A 68 5.58 -5.47 -0.68
CA ILE A 68 5.40 -6.14 0.62
C ILE A 68 6.44 -5.66 1.63
N GLN A 69 7.71 -5.60 1.23
CA GLN A 69 8.79 -5.13 2.11
C GLN A 69 8.59 -3.66 2.50
N PHE A 70 8.22 -2.81 1.55
CA PHE A 70 7.98 -1.39 1.81
C PHE A 70 6.77 -1.19 2.72
N ALA A 71 5.64 -1.84 2.43
CA ALA A 71 4.45 -1.82 3.29
C ALA A 71 4.77 -2.31 4.72
N THR A 72 5.62 -3.33 4.85
CA THR A 72 6.08 -3.81 6.17
C THR A 72 6.85 -2.73 6.94
N LYS A 73 7.66 -1.90 6.26
CA LYS A 73 8.33 -0.75 6.89
C LYS A 73 7.36 0.35 7.26
N LEU A 74 6.41 0.67 6.39
CA LEU A 74 5.40 1.70 6.65
C LEU A 74 4.53 1.35 7.86
N VAL A 75 3.99 0.12 7.90
CA VAL A 75 3.11 -0.36 8.98
C VAL A 75 3.79 -0.32 10.35
N LYS A 76 5.12 -0.48 10.42
CA LYS A 76 5.87 -0.40 11.69
C LYS A 76 5.88 1.00 12.32
N GLU A 77 5.67 2.04 11.53
CA GLU A 77 5.63 3.44 11.99
C GLU A 77 4.24 4.07 11.81
N ALA A 78 3.24 3.25 11.48
CA ALA A 78 1.89 3.70 11.19
C ALA A 78 1.07 3.95 12.46
N ASP A 79 0.17 4.92 12.39
CA ASP A 79 -0.98 4.97 13.29
C ASP A 79 -2.03 3.95 12.82
N LEU A 80 -2.18 2.86 13.58
CA LEU A 80 -3.15 1.79 13.32
C LEU A 80 -4.43 1.92 14.16
N SER A 81 -4.58 2.99 14.94
CA SER A 81 -5.77 3.22 15.78
C SER A 81 -7.11 3.15 15.03
N PRO A 82 -7.23 3.56 13.74
CA PRO A 82 -8.49 3.46 13.01
C PRO A 82 -9.04 2.03 12.88
N ILE A 83 -8.16 1.03 12.90
CA ILE A 83 -8.55 -0.40 12.79
C ILE A 83 -8.40 -1.13 14.12
N ALA A 84 -7.37 -0.78 14.89
CA ALA A 84 -7.12 -1.43 16.17
C ALA A 84 -8.24 -1.20 17.20
N SER A 85 -8.90 -0.03 17.13
CA SER A 85 -10.04 0.33 18.00
C SER A 85 -11.35 -0.37 17.65
N LEU A 86 -11.46 -0.94 16.44
CA LEU A 86 -12.65 -1.65 15.99
C LEU A 86 -12.69 -3.07 16.55
N ALA A 87 -13.91 -3.54 16.84
CA ALA A 87 -14.17 -4.95 17.12
C ALA A 87 -13.75 -5.82 15.93
N PRO A 88 -13.21 -7.04 16.14
CA PRO A 88 -12.66 -7.85 15.04
C PRO A 88 -13.59 -8.02 13.85
N ASN A 89 -14.88 -8.26 14.08
CA ASN A 89 -15.89 -8.43 13.03
C ASN A 89 -16.14 -7.17 12.18
N ALA A 90 -15.83 -5.97 12.70
CA ALA A 90 -15.98 -4.70 11.96
C ALA A 90 -14.70 -4.28 11.23
N ARG A 91 -13.56 -4.98 11.44
CA ARG A 91 -12.26 -4.54 10.94
C ARG A 91 -12.12 -4.61 9.42
N ILE A 92 -12.76 -5.58 8.76
CA ILE A 92 -12.61 -5.73 7.29
C ILE A 92 -13.33 -4.58 6.57
N ASP A 93 -14.53 -4.23 7.02
CA ASP A 93 -15.30 -3.11 6.45
C ASP A 93 -14.65 -1.78 6.82
N GLY A 94 -14.24 -1.60 8.08
CA GLY A 94 -13.48 -0.42 8.49
C GLY A 94 -12.15 -0.26 7.76
N LEU A 95 -11.51 -1.35 7.33
CA LEU A 95 -10.29 -1.32 6.53
C LEU A 95 -10.55 -0.84 5.11
N ALA A 96 -11.70 -1.18 4.52
CA ALA A 96 -12.14 -0.65 3.23
C ALA A 96 -12.36 0.86 3.33
N ASP A 97 -13.11 1.31 4.34
CA ASP A 97 -13.38 2.73 4.58
C ASP A 97 -12.10 3.53 4.80
N TRP A 98 -11.21 3.01 5.65
CA TRP A 98 -9.96 3.69 6.00
C TRP A 98 -9.01 3.84 4.81
N LEU A 99 -8.96 2.83 3.93
CA LEU A 99 -8.10 2.83 2.76
C LEU A 99 -8.77 3.39 1.49
N GLY A 100 -10.05 3.75 1.56
CA GLY A 100 -10.82 4.22 0.41
C GLY A 100 -11.01 3.14 -0.66
N VAL A 101 -11.16 1.88 -0.25
CA VAL A 101 -11.44 0.75 -1.16
C VAL A 101 -12.94 0.50 -1.18
N VAL A 102 -13.54 0.50 -2.37
CA VAL A 102 -15.00 0.33 -2.54
C VAL A 102 -15.47 -1.01 -2.01
N GLU A 103 -14.80 -2.09 -2.41
CA GLU A 103 -15.09 -3.44 -1.93
C GLU A 103 -13.86 -4.34 -2.07
N TRP A 104 -13.65 -5.23 -1.10
CA TRP A 104 -12.71 -6.34 -1.21
C TRP A 104 -13.32 -7.52 -1.97
N SER A 105 -12.58 -8.11 -2.91
CA SER A 105 -12.97 -9.37 -3.53
C SER A 105 -13.08 -10.49 -2.49
N SER A 106 -13.84 -11.55 -2.79
CA SER A 106 -13.98 -12.72 -1.92
C SER A 106 -12.63 -13.34 -1.53
N ARG A 107 -11.66 -13.34 -2.46
CA ARG A 107 -10.31 -13.84 -2.23
C ARG A 107 -9.53 -12.95 -1.26
N THR A 108 -9.61 -11.63 -1.41
CA THR A 108 -8.98 -10.68 -0.48
C THR A 108 -9.64 -10.76 0.90
N LYS A 109 -10.97 -10.81 0.98
CA LYS A 109 -11.71 -11.02 2.25
C LYS A 109 -11.25 -12.29 2.98
N MET A 110 -11.01 -13.38 2.27
CA MET A 110 -10.51 -14.63 2.86
C MET A 110 -9.10 -14.45 3.48
N ALA A 111 -8.19 -13.80 2.76
CA ALA A 111 -6.85 -13.51 3.28
C ALA A 111 -6.88 -12.57 4.50
N LEU A 112 -7.71 -11.53 4.45
CA LEU A 112 -7.88 -10.58 5.56
C LEU A 112 -8.48 -11.23 6.80
N ASN A 113 -9.46 -12.13 6.64
CA ASN A 113 -10.05 -12.88 7.75
C ASN A 113 -8.99 -13.70 8.52
N GLY A 114 -8.00 -14.27 7.83
CA GLY A 114 -6.89 -14.97 8.46
C GLY A 114 -6.00 -14.09 9.36
N ALA A 115 -6.08 -12.76 9.20
CA ALA A 115 -5.33 -11.78 9.98
C ALA A 115 -6.22 -10.90 10.88
N ILE A 116 -7.52 -11.17 11.00
CA ILE A 116 -8.51 -10.24 11.58
C ILE A 116 -8.18 -9.74 12.99
N ARG A 117 -7.42 -10.53 13.77
CA ARG A 117 -7.00 -10.19 15.14
C ARG A 117 -5.74 -9.34 15.23
N ASP A 118 -4.99 -9.21 14.13
CA ASP A 118 -3.72 -8.50 14.03
C ASP A 118 -3.86 -7.29 13.10
N PRO A 119 -4.05 -6.06 13.64
CA PRO A 119 -4.22 -4.85 12.84
C PRO A 119 -3.03 -4.54 11.92
N ALA A 120 -1.81 -4.85 12.35
CA ALA A 120 -0.62 -4.60 11.54
C ALA A 120 -0.58 -5.53 10.33
N ARG A 121 -0.87 -6.82 10.54
CA ARG A 121 -0.96 -7.78 9.44
C ARG A 121 -2.15 -7.50 8.53
N LEU A 122 -3.29 -7.05 9.06
CA LEU A 122 -4.42 -6.57 8.26
C LEU A 122 -4.01 -5.42 7.34
N ALA A 123 -3.41 -4.37 7.89
CA ALA A 123 -2.97 -3.21 7.12
C ALA A 123 -1.96 -3.61 6.03
N LEU A 124 -0.98 -4.47 6.37
CA LEU A 124 -0.01 -4.99 5.42
C LEU A 124 -0.67 -5.73 4.24
N LEU A 125 -1.60 -6.64 4.52
CA LEU A 125 -2.29 -7.42 3.50
C LEU A 125 -3.15 -6.54 2.60
N ALA A 126 -3.86 -5.56 3.18
CA ALA A 126 -4.70 -4.65 2.41
C ALA A 126 -3.88 -3.72 1.51
N LEU A 127 -2.77 -3.15 2.00
CA LEU A 127 -1.88 -2.31 1.20
C LEU A 127 -1.26 -3.07 0.01
N CYS A 128 -1.15 -4.40 0.11
CA CYS A 128 -0.63 -5.26 -0.96
C CYS A 128 -1.72 -5.95 -1.78
N SER A 129 -3.00 -5.67 -1.52
CA SER A 129 -4.10 -6.35 -2.21
C SER A 129 -4.29 -5.78 -3.63
N PRO A 130 -4.87 -6.58 -4.55
CA PRO A 130 -5.19 -6.10 -5.89
C PRO A 130 -6.04 -4.83 -5.89
N GLU A 131 -7.04 -4.76 -5.01
CA GLU A 131 -7.99 -3.63 -4.90
C GLU A 131 -7.32 -2.33 -4.43
N TYR A 132 -6.21 -2.43 -3.71
CA TYR A 132 -5.45 -1.25 -3.29
C TYR A 132 -4.36 -0.84 -4.29
N VAL A 133 -3.78 -1.81 -5.01
CA VAL A 133 -2.71 -1.60 -6.00
C VAL A 133 -3.26 -1.18 -7.37
N VAL A 134 -4.46 -1.65 -7.71
CA VAL A 134 -5.13 -1.38 -8.98
C VAL A 134 -6.42 -0.64 -8.67
N SER A 135 -6.53 0.60 -9.15
CA SER A 135 -7.78 1.36 -9.09
C SER A 135 -8.70 0.86 -10.20
N ALA A 136 -9.95 0.54 -9.85
CA ALA A 136 -11.01 0.23 -10.82
C ALA A 136 -11.83 1.48 -11.16
#